data_AF-A0A1L2K1T6-F1
#
_entry.id   AF-A0A1L2K1T6-F1
#
_cell.length_a   1.000
_cell.length_b   1.000
_cell.length_c   1.000
_cell.angle_alpha   90.00
_cell.angle_beta   90.00
_cell.angle_gamma   90.00
#
_symmetry.space_group_name_H-M   'P 1'
#
loop_
_entity.id
_entity.type
_entity.pdbx_description
1 polymer ?
#
loop_
_entity_poly.entity_id
_entity_poly.type
_entity_poly.pdbx_seq_one_letter_code
_entity_poly.pdbx_strand_id
1 'polypeptide(L)' 'DPRMTNTAAKAHKWLPIKPGEDGALATALAHCILTSGLWNKEFCGDFQEGKNLFKGGQTVDEAAFDEKRTHGLVKWWN' A
#
# COMPACT_ATOMS: atom_id res chain seq x y z
N ASP A 1 8.60 -14.71 4.52
CA ASP A 1 9.10 -16.06 4.19
C ASP A 1 8.37 -17.05 5.09
N PRO A 2 7.59 -17.98 4.50
CA PRO A 2 6.92 -19.04 5.25
C PRO A 2 7.90 -19.93 6.04
N ARG A 3 9.14 -20.04 5.58
CA ARG A 3 10.19 -20.84 6.24
C ARG A 3 11.07 -19.91 7.07
N MET A 4 11.47 -20.39 8.25
CA MET A 4 12.45 -19.69 9.08
C MET A 4 13.86 -19.91 8.51
N THR A 5 14.24 -19.10 7.52
CA THR A 5 15.57 -19.13 6.91
C THR A 5 16.59 -18.39 7.79
N ASN A 6 17.90 -18.59 7.54
CA ASN A 6 18.96 -17.88 8.27
C ASN A 6 18.81 -16.34 8.21
N THR A 7 18.20 -15.82 7.15
CA THR A 7 17.87 -14.40 7.00
C THR A 7 16.70 -14.00 7.90
N ALA A 8 15.68 -14.86 8.03
CA ALA A 8 14.55 -14.64 8.94
C ALA A 8 14.99 -14.61 10.41
N ALA A 9 15.95 -15.45 10.79
CA ALA A 9 16.51 -15.49 12.15
C ALA A 9 17.28 -14.19 12.53
N LYS A 10 17.79 -13.46 11.53
CA LYS A 10 18.46 -12.16 11.72
C LYS A 10 17.55 -10.96 11.50
N ALA A 11 16.29 -11.17 11.11
CA ALA A 11 15.35 -10.10 10.86
C ALA A 11 14.77 -9.55 12.17
N HIS A 12 14.54 -8.23 12.24
CA HIS A 12 13.86 -7.60 13.39
C HIS A 12 12.45 -8.15 13.60
N LYS A 13 11.77 -8.53 12.52
CA LYS A 13 10.46 -9.19 12.54
C LYS A 13 10.43 -10.27 11.47
N TRP A 14 10.08 -11.48 11.89
CA TRP A 14 9.76 -12.57 10.99
C TRP A 14 8.23 -12.74 10.95
N LEU A 15 7.66 -12.67 9.74
CA LEU A 15 6.24 -12.90 9.50
C LEU A 15 6.09 -14.22 8.74
N PRO A 16 5.67 -15.30 9.43
CA PRO A 16 5.41 -16.60 8.80
C PRO A 16 4.09 -16.54 8.03
N ILE A 17 4.15 -16.01 6.82
CA ILE A 17 3.03 -15.99 5.89
C ILE A 17 2.79 -17.40 5.31
N LYS A 18 1.56 -17.73 4.96
CA LYS A 18 1.27 -18.96 4.21
C LYS A 18 1.91 -18.88 2.82
N PRO A 19 2.51 -19.97 2.31
CA PRO A 19 3.09 -19.98 0.96
C PRO A 19 2.06 -19.57 -0.09
N GLY A 20 2.42 -18.61 -0.95
CA GLY A 20 1.56 -18.13 -2.03
C GLY A 20 0.65 -16.96 -1.66
N GLU A 21 0.63 -16.53 -0.39
CA GLU A 21 -0.16 -15.37 0.04
C GLU A 21 0.65 -14.05 0.05
N ASP A 22 1.90 -14.05 -0.41
CA ASP A 22 2.79 -12.87 -0.38
C ASP A 22 2.18 -11.67 -1.11
N GLY A 23 1.43 -11.91 -2.20
CA GLY A 23 0.70 -10.86 -2.92
C GLY A 23 -0.43 -10.24 -2.09
N ALA A 24 -1.18 -11.05 -1.34
CA ALA A 24 -2.24 -10.56 -0.46
C ALA A 24 -1.68 -9.74 0.71
N LEU A 25 -0.54 -10.16 1.28
CA LEU A 25 0.16 -9.39 2.31
C LEU A 25 0.67 -8.04 1.75
N ALA A 26 1.26 -8.02 0.56
CA ALA A 26 1.73 -6.79 -0.07
C ALA A 26 0.57 -5.81 -0.32
N THR A 27 -0.57 -6.30 -0.82
CA THR A 27 -1.78 -5.51 -1.03
C THR A 27 -2.35 -4.97 0.29
N ALA A 28 -2.39 -5.78 1.35
CA ALA A 28 -2.84 -5.34 2.67
C ALA A 28 -1.93 -4.26 3.25
N LEU A 29 -0.60 -4.39 3.09
CA LEU A 29 0.35 -3.36 3.52
C LEU A 29 0.18 -2.06 2.73
N ALA A 30 0.04 -2.13 1.40
CA ALA A 30 -0.23 -0.98 0.57
C ALA A 30 -1.54 -0.30 0.99
N HIS A 31 -2.60 -1.08 1.26
CA HIS A 31 -3.87 -0.57 1.78
C HIS A 31 -3.70 0.17 3.12
N CYS A 32 -2.95 -0.39 4.07
CA CYS A 32 -2.67 0.28 5.35
C CYS A 32 -1.87 1.58 5.18
N ILE A 33 -0.87 1.60 4.30
CA ILE A 33 -0.07 2.79 4.01
C ILE A 33 -0.95 3.90 3.43
N LEU A 34 -1.80 3.57 2.46
CA LEU A 34 -2.72 4.51 1.82
C LEU A 34 -3.80 4.99 2.79
N THR A 35 -4.47 4.11 3.52
CA THR A 35 -5.48 4.54 4.52
C THR A 35 -4.91 5.38 5.65
N SER A 36 -3.65 5.13 6.04
CA SER A 36 -2.99 5.83 7.14
C SER A 36 -2.32 7.14 6.72
N GLY A 37 -2.34 7.52 5.43
CA GLY A 37 -1.71 8.76 4.99
C GLY A 37 -0.18 8.72 4.89
N LEU A 38 0.42 7.52 4.95
CA LEU A 38 1.87 7.34 5.10
C LEU A 38 2.61 7.19 3.77
N TRP A 39 1.94 7.35 2.63
CA TRP A 39 2.60 7.24 1.33
C TRP A 39 3.42 8.50 1.02
N ASN A 40 4.39 8.34 0.12
CA ASN A 40 5.21 9.45 -0.31
C ASN A 40 4.45 10.35 -1.29
N LYS A 41 4.06 11.54 -0.84
CA LYS A 41 3.31 12.55 -1.61
C LYS A 41 4.09 13.18 -2.77
N GLU A 42 5.41 13.23 -2.67
CA GLU A 42 6.27 13.75 -3.74
C GLU A 42 6.40 12.76 -4.89
N PHE A 43 6.37 11.47 -4.56
CA PHE A 43 6.50 10.39 -5.54
C PHE A 43 5.14 9.96 -6.12
N CYS A 44 4.19 9.56 -5.28
CA CYS A 44 2.89 9.06 -5.75
C CYS A 44 1.99 10.22 -6.20
N GLY A 45 1.94 11.30 -5.42
CA GLY A 45 0.93 12.34 -5.59
C GLY A 45 0.21 12.66 -4.29
N ASP A 46 -0.61 13.69 -4.31
CA ASP A 46 -1.48 14.06 -3.19
C ASP A 46 -2.89 14.40 -3.70
N PHE A 47 -3.87 14.36 -2.80
CA PHE A 47 -5.22 14.81 -3.10
C PHE A 47 -5.26 16.32 -3.18
N GLN A 48 -6.03 16.87 -4.13
CA GLN A 48 -6.14 18.32 -4.30
C GLN A 48 -6.69 19.03 -3.06
N GLU A 49 -7.54 18.35 -2.27
CA GLU A 49 -8.07 18.89 -1.00
C GLU A 49 -7.13 18.71 0.20
N GLY A 50 -5.96 18.08 0.02
CA GLY A 50 -5.04 17.74 1.11
C GLY A 50 -5.60 16.73 2.13
N LYS A 51 -6.80 16.20 1.87
CA LYS A 51 -7.48 15.19 2.69
C LYS A 51 -7.28 13.82 2.06
N ASN A 52 -6.91 12.86 2.88
CA ASN A 52 -6.82 11.48 2.44
C ASN A 52 -8.23 10.92 2.18
N LEU A 53 -8.53 10.61 0.92
CA LEU A 53 -9.78 9.96 0.51
C LEU A 53 -9.66 8.43 0.45
N PHE A 54 -8.46 7.87 0.58
CA PHE A 54 -8.27 6.43 0.66
C PHE A 54 -8.83 5.91 2.00
N LYS A 55 -10.06 5.38 1.96
CA LYS A 55 -10.72 4.72 3.10
C LYS A 55 -11.18 3.33 2.71
N GLY A 56 -11.01 2.37 3.61
CA GLY A 56 -11.43 0.99 3.38
C GLY A 56 -12.90 0.91 2.94
N GLY A 57 -13.14 0.29 1.78
CA GLY A 57 -14.47 0.14 1.19
C GLY A 57 -15.04 1.39 0.51
N GLN A 58 -14.25 2.46 0.34
CA GLN A 58 -14.64 3.64 -0.42
C GLN A 58 -13.85 3.75 -1.72
N THR A 59 -14.57 3.95 -2.82
CA THR A 59 -13.98 4.26 -4.11
C THR A 59 -13.53 5.72 -4.14
N VAL A 60 -12.41 5.98 -4.80
CA VAL A 60 -11.81 7.30 -4.96
C VAL A 60 -11.95 7.71 -6.43
N ASP A 61 -12.29 8.97 -6.67
CA ASP A 61 -12.33 9.51 -8.03
C ASP A 61 -10.90 9.70 -8.56
N GLU A 62 -10.61 9.20 -9.75
CA GLU A 62 -9.31 9.36 -10.42
C GLU A 62 -8.98 10.84 -10.65
N ALA A 63 -10.00 11.68 -10.83
CA ALA A 63 -9.81 13.13 -10.99
C ALA A 63 -9.43 13.85 -9.67
N ALA A 64 -9.67 13.23 -8.51
CA ALA A 64 -9.39 13.84 -7.21
C ALA A 64 -7.93 13.68 -6.76
N PHE A 65 -7.18 12.76 -7.39
CA PHE A 65 -5.80 12.44 -7.02
C PHE A 65 -4.82 12.91 -8.11
N ASP A 66 -3.88 13.76 -7.73
CA ASP A 66 -2.86 14.28 -8.65
C ASP A 66 -1.65 13.34 -8.69
N GLU A 67 -1.67 12.38 -9.62
CA GLU A 67 -0.58 11.42 -9.80
C GLU A 67 0.68 12.10 -10.38
N LYS A 68 1.83 11.92 -9.71
CA LYS A 68 3.11 12.51 -10.17
C LYS A 68 3.99 11.54 -10.93
N ARG A 69 4.42 10.47 -10.26
CA ARG A 69 5.33 9.45 -10.82
C ARG A 69 4.72 8.05 -10.84
N THR A 70 3.51 7.90 -10.35
CA THR A 70 2.72 6.67 -10.43
C THR A 70 1.71 6.77 -11.57
N HIS A 71 1.19 5.62 -12.01
CA HIS A 71 0.14 5.57 -13.02
C HIS A 71 -0.90 4.54 -12.61
N GLY A 72 -2.16 4.98 -12.42
CA GLY A 72 -3.29 4.11 -12.12
C GLY A 72 -3.34 3.61 -10.68
N LEU A 73 -2.83 4.39 -9.72
CA LEU A 73 -2.93 4.09 -8.29
C LEU A 73 -4.40 4.09 -7.86
N VAL A 74 -5.18 5.09 -8.29
CA VAL A 74 -6.61 5.17 -7.98
C VAL A 74 -7.40 4.06 -8.69
N LYS A 75 -7.01 3.71 -9.92
CA LYS A 75 -7.59 2.58 -10.66
C LYS A 75 -7.31 1.23 -10.00
N TRP A 76 -6.15 1.06 -9.36
CA TRP A 76 -5.83 -0.13 -8.57
C TRP A 76 -6.59 -0.16 -7.24
N TRP A 77 -6.88 1.02 -6.68
CA TRP A 77 -7.60 1.16 -5.43
C TRP A 77 -9.10 0.83 -5.54
N ASN A 78 -9.73 1.24 -6.64
CA ASN A 78 -11.14 0.99 -6.95
C ASN A 78 -11.39 -0.46 -7.37
#